data_AF-A0A7C7IS89-F1
#
_entry.id   AF-A0A7C7IS89-F1
#
_cell.length_a   1.000
_cell.length_b   1.000
_cell.length_c   1.000
_cell.angle_alpha   90.00
_cell.angle_beta   90.00
_cell.angle_gamma   90.00
#
_symmetry.space_group_name_H-M   'P 1'
#
loop_
_entity.id
_entity.type
_entity.pdbx_description
1 polymer ?
#
loop_
_entity_poly.entity_id
_entity_poly.type
_entity_poly.pdbx_seq_one_letter_code
_entity_poly.pdbx_strand_id
1 'polypeptide(L)'
;MGITVINKPPVMIKRNQYGLLEDKNVNYVFSDDGSVNWRKMIKPEFLVANRDRTDETDISKLEDHELIILLGGLKDLANIRGYHSVTYTVTHASPEYVCASCSIVWTGNYETEKGESVLFQSLADAGLNNTEGFGQMYLAAIAENRAFCRAVRNFLRINIVAKEEIKNVKTSKPNPTKNSASPHIFLTNLMKEKKVNFASIKDKMVKEAVDG
;
A
#
# COMPACT_ATOMS: atom_id res chain seq x y z
N MET A 1 37.73 10.07 24.13
CA MET A 1 36.37 9.66 24.52
C MET A 1 35.68 9.11 23.28
N GLY A 2 35.45 7.81 23.18
CA GLY A 2 34.88 7.24 21.97
C GLY A 2 34.37 5.83 22.17
N ILE A 3 33.19 5.69 22.77
CA ILE A 3 32.34 4.51 22.60
C ILE A 3 30.89 4.98 22.57
N THR A 4 30.31 4.97 21.39
CA THR A 4 28.90 4.66 21.15
C THR A 4 28.86 4.29 19.68
N VAL A 5 28.41 3.10 19.28
CA VAL A 5 27.05 2.97 18.74
C VAL A 5 26.47 1.59 19.06
N ILE A 6 25.20 1.64 19.42
CA ILE A 6 24.36 0.60 20.01
C ILE A 6 24.07 -0.50 19.00
N ASN A 7 24.68 -1.67 19.22
CA ASN A 7 24.25 -2.95 18.70
C ASN A 7 22.94 -3.30 19.41
N LYS A 8 21.77 -3.14 18.76
CA LYS A 8 20.44 -3.29 19.40
C LYS A 8 19.82 -4.65 19.04
N PRO A 9 20.02 -5.69 19.87
CA PRO A 9 19.41 -7.01 19.69
C PRO A 9 17.99 -7.05 20.33
N PRO A 10 17.26 -8.17 20.19
CA PRO A 10 15.93 -8.19 19.60
C PRO A 10 14.84 -7.59 20.49
N VAL A 11 13.92 -6.88 19.85
CA VAL A 11 12.62 -6.53 20.44
C VAL A 11 11.86 -7.84 20.68
N MET A 12 11.76 -8.27 21.94
CA MET A 12 10.93 -9.41 22.30
C MET A 12 9.46 -9.01 22.19
N ILE A 13 8.76 -9.61 21.23
CA ILE A 13 7.33 -9.46 21.06
C ILE A 13 6.64 -10.11 22.26
N LYS A 14 6.00 -9.30 23.10
CA LYS A 14 5.18 -9.76 24.23
C LYS A 14 3.70 -9.58 23.91
N ARG A 15 2.87 -10.50 24.37
CA ARG A 15 1.42 -10.42 24.23
C ARG A 15 0.78 -10.55 25.60
N ASN A 16 -0.31 -9.82 25.81
CA ASN A 16 -1.05 -9.85 27.08
C ASN A 16 -1.91 -11.11 27.20
N GLN A 17 -2.65 -11.22 28.31
CA GLN A 17 -3.56 -12.35 28.58
C GLN A 17 -4.68 -12.54 27.53
N TYR A 18 -4.95 -11.54 26.69
CA TYR A 18 -5.93 -11.59 25.61
C TYR A 18 -5.30 -11.92 24.24
N GLY A 19 -3.99 -12.18 24.19
CA GLY A 19 -3.25 -12.43 22.95
C GLY A 19 -2.97 -11.17 22.12
N LEU A 20 -3.18 -9.97 22.68
CA LEU A 20 -2.89 -8.70 22.01
C LEU A 20 -1.45 -8.26 22.26
N LEU A 21 -0.84 -7.56 21.30
CA LEU A 21 0.54 -7.09 21.35
C LEU A 21 0.73 -6.06 22.48
N GLU A 22 1.67 -6.33 23.39
CA GLU A 22 2.08 -5.37 24.42
C GLU A 22 3.17 -4.45 23.87
N ASP A 23 2.76 -3.41 23.16
CA ASP A 23 3.65 -2.36 22.67
C ASP A 23 3.05 -0.97 22.99
N LYS A 24 3.89 -0.08 23.53
CA LYS A 24 3.50 1.31 23.86
C LYS A 24 3.08 2.12 22.64
N ASN A 25 3.48 1.71 21.44
CA ASN A 25 3.16 2.38 20.19
C ASN A 25 1.87 1.85 19.54
N VAL A 26 1.25 0.82 20.13
CA VAL A 26 0.02 0.20 19.61
C VAL A 26 -1.15 0.56 20.51
N ASN A 27 -2.04 1.40 19.98
CA ASN A 27 -3.27 1.80 20.66
C ASN A 27 -4.45 1.02 20.07
N TYR A 28 -4.88 -0.04 20.76
CA TYR A 28 -6.05 -0.80 20.35
C TYR A 28 -7.33 0.02 20.49
N VAL A 29 -8.13 0.02 19.44
CA VAL A 29 -9.48 0.61 19.43
C VAL A 29 -10.46 -0.54 19.31
N PHE A 30 -11.49 -0.56 20.16
CA PHE A 30 -12.50 -1.62 20.18
C PHE A 30 -13.83 -1.11 19.65
N SER A 31 -14.59 -2.01 19.03
CA SER A 31 -15.97 -1.81 18.61
C SER A 31 -16.93 -2.13 19.77
N ASP A 32 -18.21 -1.75 19.64
CA ASP A 32 -19.22 -1.95 20.69
C ASP A 32 -19.49 -3.44 21.01
N ASP A 33 -19.21 -4.32 20.05
CA ASP A 33 -19.28 -5.79 20.20
C ASP A 33 -18.04 -6.39 20.87
N GLY A 34 -17.05 -5.57 21.25
CA GLY A 34 -15.80 -5.99 21.86
C GLY A 34 -14.72 -6.45 20.88
N SER A 35 -14.99 -6.48 19.58
CA SER A 35 -13.97 -6.80 18.56
C SER A 35 -12.96 -5.66 18.39
N VAL A 36 -11.76 -5.98 17.91
CA VAL A 36 -10.77 -4.95 17.56
C VAL A 36 -11.23 -4.22 16.30
N ASN A 37 -11.32 -2.89 16.37
CA ASN A 37 -11.61 -2.05 15.21
C ASN A 37 -10.35 -1.84 14.36
N TRP A 38 -10.00 -2.87 13.59
CA TRP A 38 -8.81 -2.88 12.72
C TRP A 38 -8.79 -1.69 11.75
N ARG A 39 -9.97 -1.22 11.31
CA ARG A 39 -10.08 -0.02 10.47
C ARG A 39 -9.54 1.22 11.18
N LYS A 40 -9.97 1.49 12.42
CA LYS A 40 -9.52 2.66 13.20
C LYS A 40 -8.06 2.58 13.63
N MET A 41 -7.46 1.38 13.59
CA MET A 41 -6.04 1.18 13.90
C MET A 41 -5.11 1.42 12.70
N ILE A 42 -5.63 1.53 11.47
CA ILE A 42 -4.80 1.84 10.30
C ILE A 42 -4.25 3.26 10.43
N LYS A 43 -2.93 3.40 10.30
CA LYS A 43 -2.31 4.73 10.30
C LYS A 43 -2.76 5.52 9.06
N PRO A 44 -3.14 6.80 9.19
CA PRO A 44 -3.70 7.59 8.08
C PRO A 44 -2.83 7.64 6.83
N GLU A 45 -1.50 7.54 6.94
CA GLU A 45 -0.58 7.52 5.79
C GLU A 45 -0.75 6.31 4.86
N PHE A 46 -1.42 5.25 5.32
CA PHE A 46 -1.72 4.06 4.53
C PHE A 46 -3.12 4.09 3.92
N LEU A 47 -3.88 5.16 4.13
CA LEU A 47 -5.18 5.39 3.50
C LEU A 47 -5.04 6.47 2.43
N VAL A 48 -5.70 6.25 1.30
CA VAL A 48 -5.77 7.23 0.21
C VAL A 48 -7.20 7.29 -0.33
N ALA A 49 -7.59 8.47 -0.81
CA ALA A 49 -8.88 8.65 -1.45
C ALA A 49 -8.94 7.90 -2.80
N ASN A 50 -10.07 7.26 -3.05
CA ASN A 50 -10.45 6.68 -4.32
C ASN A 50 -11.04 7.79 -5.22
N ARG A 51 -10.21 8.37 -6.09
CA ARG A 51 -10.68 9.48 -6.95
C ARG A 51 -11.66 9.08 -8.04
N ASP A 52 -11.95 7.80 -8.21
CA ASP A 52 -13.02 7.35 -9.11
C ASP A 52 -14.38 7.37 -8.40
N ARG A 53 -14.40 7.57 -7.07
CA ARG A 53 -15.61 7.63 -6.24
C ARG A 53 -15.86 9.02 -5.68
N THR A 54 -14.81 9.79 -5.42
CA THR A 54 -14.92 11.07 -4.71
C THR A 54 -13.86 12.08 -5.14
N ASP A 55 -14.17 13.37 -5.00
CA ASP A 55 -13.22 14.47 -5.14
C ASP A 55 -12.67 14.97 -3.79
N GLU A 56 -13.25 14.51 -2.67
CA GLU A 56 -12.74 14.80 -1.33
C GLU A 56 -11.40 14.09 -1.12
N THR A 57 -10.45 14.81 -0.53
CA THR A 57 -9.08 14.36 -0.30
C THR A 57 -8.76 14.18 1.19
N ASP A 58 -9.58 14.76 2.06
CA ASP A 58 -9.49 14.59 3.50
C ASP A 58 -10.06 13.22 3.91
N ILE A 59 -9.14 12.30 4.23
CA ILE A 59 -9.43 10.92 4.64
C ILE A 59 -10.40 10.85 5.82
N SER A 60 -10.43 11.87 6.70
CA SER A 60 -11.30 11.88 7.88
C SER A 60 -12.80 12.01 7.54
N LYS A 61 -13.12 12.46 6.32
CA LYS A 61 -14.48 12.64 5.83
C LYS A 61 -14.94 11.57 4.86
N LEU A 62 -14.07 10.62 4.53
CA LEU A 62 -14.33 9.60 3.52
C LEU A 62 -14.95 8.34 4.14
N GLU A 63 -15.97 7.84 3.46
CA GLU A 63 -16.57 6.55 3.77
C GLU A 63 -15.71 5.38 3.25
N ASP A 64 -15.92 4.17 3.76
CA ASP A 64 -15.12 2.98 3.42
C ASP A 64 -14.99 2.72 1.91
N HIS A 65 -16.07 2.95 1.15
CA HIS A 65 -16.11 2.72 -0.30
C HIS A 65 -15.35 3.79 -1.10
N GLU A 66 -15.06 4.94 -0.49
CA GLU A 66 -14.26 6.03 -1.05
C GLU A 66 -12.79 5.92 -0.68
N LEU A 67 -12.41 4.91 0.11
CA LEU A 67 -11.05 4.70 0.58
C LEU A 67 -10.36 3.55 -0.13
N ILE A 68 -9.04 3.63 -0.14
CA ILE A 68 -8.14 2.57 -0.58
C ILE A 68 -7.06 2.41 0.48
N ILE A 69 -6.80 1.15 0.88
CA ILE A 69 -5.70 0.82 1.77
C ILE A 69 -4.44 0.46 0.97
N LEU A 70 -3.29 1.02 1.35
CA LEU A 70 -1.99 0.68 0.80
C LEU A 70 -1.45 -0.62 1.43
N LEU A 71 -0.67 -1.38 0.67
CA LEU A 71 -0.04 -2.63 1.12
C LEU A 71 0.70 -2.49 2.46
N GLY A 72 1.36 -1.34 2.69
CA GLY A 72 2.05 -1.04 3.95
C GLY A 72 1.13 -1.09 5.18
N GLY A 73 -0.10 -0.60 5.06
CA GLY A 73 -1.08 -0.64 6.15
C GLY A 73 -1.50 -2.06 6.51
N LEU A 74 -1.70 -2.91 5.50
CA LEU A 74 -2.04 -4.32 5.73
C LEU A 74 -0.88 -5.10 6.34
N LYS A 75 0.37 -4.80 5.95
CA LYS A 75 1.56 -5.38 6.58
C LYS A 75 1.68 -4.96 8.05
N ASP A 76 1.45 -3.68 8.35
CA ASP A 76 1.49 -3.15 9.71
C ASP A 76 0.41 -3.80 10.59
N LEU A 77 -0.83 -3.87 10.10
CA LEU A 77 -1.92 -4.55 10.81
C LEU A 77 -1.65 -6.05 11.01
N ALA A 78 -1.14 -6.75 9.99
CA ALA A 78 -0.82 -8.17 10.11
C ALA A 78 0.25 -8.41 11.20
N ASN A 79 1.26 -7.54 11.30
CA ASN A 79 2.28 -7.60 12.35
C ASN A 79 1.68 -7.35 13.75
N ILE A 80 0.82 -6.33 13.89
CA ILE A 80 0.13 -6.03 15.15
C ILE A 80 -0.75 -7.23 15.56
N ARG A 81 -1.55 -7.75 14.63
CA ARG A 81 -2.42 -8.92 14.85
C ARG A 81 -1.60 -10.16 15.23
N GLY A 82 -0.48 -10.39 14.57
CA GLY A 82 0.42 -11.51 14.82
C GLY A 82 0.06 -12.77 14.03
N TYR A 83 1.08 -13.40 13.47
CA TYR A 83 1.00 -14.67 12.76
C TYR A 83 2.24 -15.51 13.04
N HIS A 84 2.10 -16.82 12.94
CA HIS A 84 3.19 -17.80 13.05
C HIS A 84 3.93 -17.95 11.72
N SER A 85 3.19 -17.95 10.60
CA SER A 85 3.76 -18.12 9.27
C SER A 85 2.87 -17.49 8.19
N VAL A 86 3.51 -17.13 7.10
CA VAL A 86 2.88 -16.75 5.82
C VAL A 86 3.47 -17.66 4.76
N THR A 87 2.63 -18.38 4.04
CA THR A 87 3.03 -19.32 2.99
C THR A 87 2.34 -18.94 1.69
N TYR A 88 3.10 -18.89 0.61
CA TYR A 88 2.57 -18.66 -0.73
C TYR A 88 2.62 -19.93 -1.55
N THR A 89 1.61 -20.15 -2.38
CA THR A 89 1.59 -21.24 -3.35
C THR A 89 1.20 -20.68 -4.71
N VAL A 90 2.10 -20.84 -5.69
CA VAL A 90 1.81 -20.48 -7.08
C VAL A 90 1.04 -21.63 -7.71
N THR A 91 -0.23 -21.40 -8.03
CA THR A 91 -1.10 -22.41 -8.63
C THR A 91 -0.94 -22.47 -10.14
N HIS A 92 -0.63 -21.33 -10.77
CA HIS A 92 -0.38 -21.23 -12.20
C HIS A 92 0.59 -20.08 -12.49
N ALA A 93 1.54 -20.30 -13.40
CA ALA A 93 2.43 -19.25 -13.88
C ALA A 93 2.68 -19.41 -15.38
N SER A 94 2.45 -18.32 -16.10
CA SER A 94 2.70 -18.17 -17.54
C SER A 94 3.17 -16.73 -17.82
N PRO A 95 3.70 -16.44 -19.02
CA PRO A 95 4.12 -15.09 -19.38
C PRO A 95 3.01 -14.02 -19.27
N GLU A 96 1.75 -14.43 -19.41
CA GLU A 96 0.61 -13.49 -19.48
C GLU A 96 -0.30 -13.55 -18.25
N TYR A 97 -0.11 -14.55 -17.39
CA TYR A 97 -1.00 -14.82 -16.26
C TYR A 97 -0.29 -15.60 -15.15
N VAL A 98 -0.45 -15.13 -13.92
CA VAL A 98 0.01 -15.77 -12.69
C VAL A 98 -1.11 -15.80 -11.67
N CYS A 99 -1.31 -16.93 -11.00
CA CYS A 99 -2.24 -17.11 -9.90
C CYS A 99 -1.50 -17.64 -8.67
N ALA A 100 -1.76 -17.03 -7.52
CA ALA A 100 -1.12 -17.36 -6.26
C ALA A 100 -2.14 -17.39 -5.12
N SER A 101 -1.94 -18.30 -4.17
CA SER A 101 -2.62 -18.25 -2.88
C SER A 101 -1.66 -17.78 -1.79
N CYS A 102 -2.21 -17.10 -0.80
CA CYS A 102 -1.53 -16.70 0.43
C CYS A 102 -2.27 -17.34 1.61
N SER A 103 -1.57 -18.17 2.36
CA SER A 103 -2.02 -18.80 3.59
C SER A 103 -1.31 -18.16 4.78
N ILE A 104 -2.06 -17.72 5.79
CA ILE A 104 -1.53 -17.13 7.01
C ILE A 104 -2.02 -17.95 8.20
N VAL A 105 -1.09 -18.39 9.04
CA VAL A 105 -1.40 -19.03 10.33
C VAL A 105 -1.40 -17.93 11.39
N TRP A 106 -2.57 -17.37 11.66
CA TRP A 106 -2.73 -16.28 12.62
C TRP A 106 -2.52 -16.75 14.05
N THR A 107 -1.90 -15.90 14.87
CA THR A 107 -1.78 -16.15 16.31
C THR A 107 -3.16 -16.07 16.96
N GLY A 108 -3.49 -16.98 17.86
CA GLY A 108 -4.74 -16.91 18.60
C GLY A 108 -4.81 -15.69 19.53
N ASN A 109 -6.00 -15.12 19.67
CA ASN A 109 -6.32 -14.05 20.61
C ASN A 109 -7.75 -14.24 21.16
N TYR A 110 -8.22 -13.29 21.96
CA TYR A 110 -9.58 -13.36 22.52
C TYR A 110 -10.71 -13.35 21.46
N GLU A 111 -10.45 -12.92 20.23
CA GLU A 111 -11.43 -12.92 19.12
C GLU A 111 -11.52 -14.28 18.41
N THR A 112 -10.55 -15.17 18.64
CA THR A 112 -10.53 -16.54 18.10
C THR A 112 -11.07 -17.52 19.14
N GLU A 113 -11.81 -18.54 18.68
CA GLU A 113 -12.37 -19.56 19.55
C GLU A 113 -11.28 -20.16 20.47
N LYS A 114 -11.48 -20.07 21.79
CA LYS A 114 -10.54 -20.55 22.83
C LYS A 114 -9.10 -20.01 22.71
N GLY A 115 -8.88 -18.92 21.98
CA GLY A 115 -7.53 -18.40 21.75
C GLY A 115 -6.68 -19.27 20.81
N GLU A 116 -7.32 -20.07 19.95
CA GLU A 116 -6.63 -20.96 19.02
C GLU A 116 -6.08 -20.22 17.80
N SER A 117 -5.02 -20.79 17.20
CA SER A 117 -4.47 -20.27 15.97
C SER A 117 -5.39 -20.59 14.78
N VAL A 118 -5.52 -19.66 13.85
CA VAL A 118 -6.43 -19.82 12.71
C VAL A 118 -5.62 -19.82 11.41
N LEU A 119 -5.75 -20.88 10.62
CA LEU A 119 -5.29 -20.90 9.24
C LEU A 119 -6.33 -20.21 8.37
N PHE A 120 -5.94 -19.12 7.70
CA PHE A 120 -6.77 -18.44 6.72
C PHE A 120 -6.04 -18.35 5.38
N GLN A 121 -6.73 -18.66 4.29
CA GLN A 121 -6.17 -18.60 2.94
C GLN A 121 -7.00 -17.68 2.05
N SER A 122 -6.31 -16.93 1.18
CA SER A 122 -6.95 -16.25 0.06
C SER A 122 -6.20 -16.49 -1.25
N LEU A 123 -6.91 -16.30 -2.36
CA LEU A 123 -6.40 -16.46 -3.73
C LEU A 123 -6.41 -15.10 -4.43
N ALA A 124 -5.42 -14.86 -5.27
CA ALA A 124 -5.44 -13.77 -6.23
C ALA A 124 -4.68 -14.11 -7.51
N ASP A 125 -4.96 -13.33 -8.55
CA ASP A 125 -4.33 -13.45 -9.85
C ASP A 125 -3.86 -12.10 -10.42
N ALA A 126 -2.91 -12.20 -11.32
CA ALA A 126 -2.38 -11.10 -12.10
C ALA A 126 -2.13 -11.58 -13.53
N GLY A 127 -2.75 -10.92 -14.50
CA GLY A 127 -2.48 -11.11 -15.91
C GLY A 127 -2.54 -9.80 -16.68
N LEU A 128 -2.26 -9.87 -17.99
CA LEU A 128 -2.21 -8.70 -18.86
C LEU A 128 -3.52 -7.89 -18.89
N ASN A 129 -4.66 -8.55 -18.63
CA ASN A 129 -5.98 -7.92 -18.67
C ASN A 129 -6.43 -7.29 -17.34
N ASN A 130 -5.79 -7.62 -16.22
CA ASN A 130 -6.17 -7.14 -14.88
C ASN A 130 -5.02 -6.44 -14.14
N THR A 131 -3.89 -6.24 -14.83
CA THR A 131 -2.69 -5.55 -14.34
C THR A 131 -2.25 -4.61 -15.45
N GLU A 132 -1.78 -3.41 -15.09
CA GLU A 132 -1.47 -2.37 -16.07
C GLU A 132 -0.10 -1.74 -15.82
N GLY A 133 0.46 -1.12 -16.86
CA GLY A 133 1.72 -0.39 -16.80
C GLY A 133 2.89 -1.25 -16.32
N PHE A 134 3.74 -0.69 -15.46
CA PHE A 134 4.92 -1.38 -14.92
C PHE A 134 4.57 -2.71 -14.24
N GLY A 135 3.36 -2.85 -13.66
CA GLY A 135 2.94 -4.08 -12.99
C GLY A 135 2.85 -5.31 -13.91
N GLN A 136 2.61 -5.12 -15.22
CA GLN A 136 2.56 -6.23 -16.19
C GLN A 136 3.92 -6.93 -16.34
N MET A 137 5.02 -6.26 -16.03
CA MET A 137 6.36 -6.86 -16.04
C MET A 137 6.63 -7.73 -14.80
N TYR A 138 5.75 -7.69 -13.79
CA TYR A 138 5.95 -8.34 -12.49
C TYR A 138 4.69 -9.09 -12.02
N LEU A 139 4.02 -9.81 -12.93
CA LEU A 139 2.76 -10.51 -12.64
C LEU A 139 2.83 -11.39 -11.39
N ALA A 140 3.94 -12.12 -11.19
CA ALA A 140 4.09 -12.97 -10.00
C ALA A 140 4.09 -12.17 -8.69
N ALA A 141 4.85 -11.08 -8.61
CA ALA A 141 4.89 -10.22 -7.43
C ALA A 141 3.54 -9.52 -7.18
N ILE A 142 2.84 -9.17 -8.25
CA ILE A 142 1.51 -8.56 -8.16
C ILE A 142 0.47 -9.57 -7.66
N ALA A 143 0.46 -10.80 -8.17
CA ALA A 143 -0.41 -11.87 -7.69
C ALA A 143 -0.14 -12.19 -6.20
N GLU A 144 1.13 -12.27 -5.81
CA GLU A 144 1.54 -12.49 -4.41
C GLU A 144 1.01 -11.38 -3.48
N ASN A 145 1.26 -10.11 -3.83
CA ASN A 145 0.82 -8.97 -3.03
C ASN A 145 -0.71 -8.90 -2.93
N ARG A 146 -1.44 -9.18 -4.03
CA ARG A 146 -2.92 -9.24 -4.01
C ARG A 146 -3.43 -10.34 -3.10
N ALA A 147 -2.84 -11.54 -3.17
CA ALA A 147 -3.26 -12.67 -2.36
C ALA A 147 -3.05 -12.37 -0.87
N PHE A 148 -1.90 -11.77 -0.53
CA PHE A 148 -1.62 -11.29 0.83
C PHE A 148 -2.63 -10.24 1.28
N CYS A 149 -2.87 -9.20 0.48
CA CYS A 149 -3.81 -8.14 0.82
C CYS A 149 -5.20 -8.71 1.12
N ARG A 150 -5.69 -9.62 0.29
CA ARG A 150 -6.99 -10.29 0.45
C ARG A 150 -7.01 -11.18 1.70
N ALA A 151 -5.94 -11.92 1.99
CA ALA A 151 -5.86 -12.76 3.18
C ALA A 151 -5.97 -11.92 4.47
N VAL A 152 -5.24 -10.80 4.54
CA VAL A 152 -5.28 -9.89 5.70
C VAL A 152 -6.64 -9.18 5.82
N ARG A 153 -7.13 -8.56 4.74
CA ARG A 153 -8.42 -7.82 4.75
C ARG A 153 -9.57 -8.70 5.20
N ASN A 154 -9.71 -9.88 4.60
CA ASN A 154 -10.85 -10.75 4.85
C ASN A 154 -10.79 -11.32 6.27
N PHE A 155 -9.62 -11.73 6.74
CA PHE A 155 -9.47 -12.24 8.10
C PHE A 155 -9.78 -11.17 9.15
N LEU A 156 -9.31 -9.93 8.94
CA LEU A 156 -9.53 -8.80 9.85
C LEU A 156 -10.86 -8.06 9.61
N ARG A 157 -11.71 -8.56 8.71
CA ARG A 157 -13.02 -7.97 8.34
C ARG A 157 -12.92 -6.50 7.90
N ILE A 158 -11.85 -6.15 7.18
CA ILE A 158 -11.65 -4.80 6.63
C ILE A 158 -12.35 -4.71 5.28
N ASN A 159 -13.34 -3.85 5.17
CA ASN A 159 -14.15 -3.72 3.95
C ASN A 159 -13.49 -2.85 2.86
N ILE A 160 -12.61 -1.92 3.24
CA ILE A 160 -11.84 -1.10 2.28
C ILE A 160 -11.03 -2.02 1.37
N VAL A 161 -11.05 -1.78 0.07
CA VAL A 161 -10.25 -2.50 -0.93
C VAL A 161 -8.77 -2.10 -0.88
N ALA A 162 -7.85 -3.07 -1.07
CA ALA A 162 -6.45 -2.74 -1.18
C ALA A 162 -6.11 -2.16 -2.56
N LYS A 163 -5.09 -1.30 -2.60
CA LYS A 163 -4.58 -0.73 -3.86
C LYS A 163 -4.15 -1.80 -4.87
N GLU A 164 -3.65 -2.93 -4.39
CA GLU A 164 -3.22 -4.04 -5.23
C GLU A 164 -4.41 -4.75 -5.90
N GLU A 165 -5.63 -4.65 -5.35
CA GLU A 165 -6.85 -5.34 -5.83
C GLU A 165 -7.63 -4.56 -6.89
N ILE A 166 -7.26 -3.31 -7.15
CA ILE A 166 -8.02 -2.39 -8.01
C ILE A 166 -7.21 -1.96 -9.23
N LYS A 167 -7.91 -1.82 -10.35
CA LYS A 167 -7.38 -1.24 -11.58
C LYS A 167 -7.04 0.24 -11.33
N ASN A 168 -5.88 0.71 -11.82
CA ASN A 168 -5.38 2.09 -11.82
C ASN A 168 -6.35 3.20 -11.36
N VAL A 169 -6.65 3.21 -10.06
CA VAL A 169 -7.44 4.28 -9.48
C VAL A 169 -6.52 5.48 -9.33
N LYS A 170 -6.97 6.65 -9.78
CA LYS A 170 -6.31 7.91 -9.45
C LYS A 170 -6.31 8.03 -7.92
N THR A 171 -5.15 7.93 -7.30
CA THR A 171 -5.03 8.00 -5.83
C THR A 171 -4.38 9.33 -5.48
N SER A 172 -4.98 10.09 -4.56
CA SER A 172 -4.29 11.22 -3.95
C SER A 172 -3.42 10.70 -2.81
N LYS A 173 -2.10 10.65 -3.01
CA LYS A 173 -1.18 10.72 -1.88
C LYS A 173 -1.09 12.18 -1.42
N PRO A 174 -0.81 12.48 -0.14
CA PRO A 174 -0.27 13.81 0.19
C PRO A 174 0.95 13.99 -0.73
N ASN A 175 0.93 15.03 -1.56
CA ASN A 175 1.91 15.24 -2.62
C ASN A 175 3.34 15.01 -2.09
N PRO A 176 4.08 13.95 -2.47
CA PRO A 176 5.51 14.12 -2.57
C PRO A 176 5.68 15.15 -3.68
N THR A 177 6.24 16.31 -3.35
CA THR A 177 6.61 17.34 -4.34
C THR A 177 7.21 16.63 -5.54
N LYS A 178 6.56 16.78 -6.71
CA LYS A 178 6.94 16.20 -8.02
C LYS A 178 8.46 16.03 -8.07
N ASN A 179 8.95 14.82 -8.38
CA ASN A 179 10.38 14.51 -8.51
C ASN A 179 11.15 15.72 -9.03
N SER A 180 11.82 16.43 -8.11
CA SER A 180 12.46 17.73 -8.36
C SER A 180 13.64 17.61 -9.32
N ALA A 181 14.06 16.38 -9.62
CA ALA A 181 15.17 16.03 -10.50
C ALA A 181 14.73 15.55 -11.90
N SER A 182 13.47 15.74 -12.34
CA SER A 182 13.10 15.49 -13.74
C SER A 182 13.66 16.60 -14.64
N PRO A 183 14.53 16.30 -15.63
CA PRO A 183 15.07 17.31 -16.55
C PRO A 183 13.97 18.07 -17.31
N HIS A 184 12.86 17.40 -17.61
CA HIS A 184 11.70 18.01 -18.26
C HIS A 184 11.03 19.07 -17.39
N ILE A 185 10.89 18.83 -16.09
CA ILE A 185 10.27 19.78 -15.15
C ILE A 185 11.19 20.99 -14.96
N PHE A 186 12.50 20.77 -14.82
CA PHE A 186 13.49 21.84 -14.72
C PHE A 186 13.49 22.74 -15.96
N LEU A 187 13.55 22.14 -17.15
CA LEU A 187 13.48 22.89 -18.41
C LEU A 187 12.17 23.68 -18.54
N THR A 188 11.04 23.06 -18.22
CA THR A 188 9.73 23.72 -18.30
C THR A 188 9.63 24.92 -17.36
N ASN A 189 10.18 24.81 -16.15
CA ASN A 189 10.19 25.92 -15.19
C ASN A 189 11.13 27.04 -15.62
N LEU A 190 12.32 26.71 -16.13
CA LEU A 190 13.28 27.69 -16.65
C LEU A 190 12.72 28.45 -17.86
N MET A 191 12.06 27.74 -18.79
CA MET A 191 11.37 28.34 -19.93
C MET A 191 10.30 29.34 -19.48
N LYS A 192 9.53 29.02 -18.42
CA LYS A 192 8.55 29.94 -17.85
C LYS A 192 9.19 31.16 -17.19
N GLU A 193 10.23 30.96 -16.38
CA GLU A 193 10.96 32.04 -15.71
C GLU A 193 11.56 33.02 -16.73
N LYS A 194 12.19 32.49 -17.78
CA LYS A 194 12.80 33.28 -18.85
C LYS A 194 11.79 33.74 -19.91
N LYS A 195 10.50 33.42 -19.75
CA LYS A 195 9.41 33.72 -20.69
C LYS A 195 9.71 33.25 -22.12
N VAL A 196 10.43 32.14 -22.26
CA VAL A 196 10.77 31.52 -23.53
C VAL A 196 9.68 30.50 -23.87
N ASN A 197 9.10 30.63 -25.05
CA ASN A 197 8.16 29.65 -25.60
C ASN A 197 8.64 29.15 -26.96
N PHE A 198 8.11 28.01 -27.42
CA PHE A 198 8.57 27.39 -28.65
C PHE A 198 8.39 28.30 -29.89
N ALA A 199 7.33 29.12 -29.92
CA ALA A 199 7.10 30.08 -30.99
C ALA A 199 8.23 31.13 -31.04
N SER A 200 8.61 31.70 -29.89
CA SER A 200 9.69 32.68 -29.79
C SER A 200 11.06 32.13 -30.19
N ILE A 201 11.31 30.84 -29.92
CA ILE A 201 12.53 30.16 -30.37
C ILE A 201 12.50 29.99 -31.88
N LYS A 202 11.39 29.50 -32.42
CA LYS A 202 11.21 29.30 -33.87
C LYS A 202 11.38 30.61 -34.64
N ASP A 203 10.76 31.69 -34.18
CA ASP A 203 10.85 33.01 -34.81
C ASP A 203 12.29 33.54 -34.77
N LYS A 204 13.02 33.29 -33.68
CA LYS A 204 14.44 33.63 -33.55
C LYS A 204 15.31 32.81 -34.50
N MET A 205 15.09 31.50 -34.62
CA MET A 205 15.84 30.63 -35.53
C MET A 205 15.66 31.05 -37.00
N VAL A 206 14.43 31.40 -37.39
CA VAL A 206 14.14 31.92 -38.75
C VAL A 206 14.84 33.26 -38.97
N LYS A 207 14.83 34.16 -37.97
CA LYS A 207 15.48 35.47 -38.07
C LYS A 207 17.00 35.39 -38.14
N GLU A 208 17.60 34.43 -37.44
CA GLU A 208 19.06 34.24 -37.39
C GLU A 208 19.56 33.30 -38.51
N ALA A 209 18.68 32.86 -39.41
CA ALA A 209 18.98 31.94 -40.52
C ALA A 209 19.77 30.70 -40.06
N VAL A 210 19.40 30.17 -38.89
CA VAL A 210 20.02 28.96 -38.34
C VAL A 210 19.34 27.76 -39.00
N ASP A 211 20.10 27.00 -39.79
CA ASP A 211 19.63 25.74 -40.38
C ASP A 211 19.29 24.73 -39.28
N GLY A 212 18.14 24.06 -39.45
CA GLY A 212 17.61 23.06 -38.53
C GLY A 212 18.10 21.65 -38.80
#